data_AF-A0A8J6Z0M4-F1
#
_entry.id   AF-A0A8J6Z0M4-F1
#
_cell.length_a   1.000
_cell.length_b   1.000
_cell.length_c   1.000
_cell.angle_alpha   90.00
_cell.angle_beta   90.00
_cell.angle_gamma   90.00
#
_symmetry.space_group_name_H-M   'P 1'
#
loop_
_entity.id
_entity.type
_entity.pdbx_description
1 polymer ?
#
loop_
_entity_poly.entity_id
_entity_poly.type
_entity_poly.pdbx_seq_one_letter_code
_entity_poly.pdbx_strand_id
1 'polypeptide(L)'
;MTPPDRPTPTDHAPTSSAGAPPPAPSRAKAPRLPWRVVPGIAAGALLACLAAWAAAGPLAVPATAGGMVLGLGGTLLGSSGRAAAGGALVLALSLLHLAAPGIDLHRLALALPAAAGWETAQRGGRAFTMALMSLGLLVAAQHAGAAPGLALPSYGAGLLAGLGLARVLGLARMPARPPEGPAAGLRHTLFLGLGLALAVALAGHLQNAHSIWLVQFFVLRGLAPGHMARASALQFALGVLAGTAAALVIETAGLGLPPWGILLALAALVAGLRSLPAGPPLTPALMTVALLLLTAPTPDAALFRGEAAIMASGLAILLATVLDLLFRPRGAGHGR
;
A
#
# COMPACT_ATOMS: atom_id res chain seq x y z
N MET A 1 -14.27 55.57 -63.16
CA MET A 1 -15.31 54.53 -63.24
C MET A 1 -14.62 53.18 -63.07
N THR A 2 -14.60 52.70 -61.84
CA THR A 2 -13.93 51.47 -61.38
C THR A 2 -14.92 50.29 -61.45
N PRO A 3 -14.48 49.09 -61.83
CA PRO A 3 -15.36 47.92 -61.93
C PRO A 3 -15.64 47.34 -60.53
N PRO A 4 -16.78 46.63 -60.34
CA PRO A 4 -17.15 46.09 -59.04
C PRO A 4 -16.34 44.85 -58.67
N ASP A 5 -15.93 44.79 -57.39
CA ASP A 5 -15.26 43.66 -56.75
C ASP A 5 -16.11 42.38 -56.80
N ARG A 6 -15.47 41.26 -57.16
CA ARG A 6 -16.05 39.92 -57.03
C ARG A 6 -15.97 39.46 -55.57
N PRO A 7 -17.04 38.87 -55.00
CA PRO A 7 -16.93 38.18 -53.72
C PRO A 7 -16.17 36.86 -53.87
N THR A 8 -15.20 36.65 -52.99
CA THR A 8 -14.52 35.36 -52.78
C THR A 8 -15.48 34.35 -52.14
N PRO A 9 -15.53 33.09 -52.61
CA PRO A 9 -16.27 32.04 -51.92
C PRO A 9 -15.50 31.62 -50.66
N THR A 10 -16.15 31.69 -49.51
CA THR A 10 -15.65 31.17 -48.23
C THR A 10 -15.98 29.70 -48.13
N ASP A 11 -15.03 28.85 -48.53
CA ASP A 11 -15.03 27.44 -48.18
C ASP A 11 -14.63 27.28 -46.70
N HIS A 12 -15.64 27.14 -45.84
CA HIS A 12 -15.46 26.58 -44.49
C HIS A 12 -16.13 25.22 -44.42
N ALA A 13 -15.48 24.22 -45.02
CA ALA A 13 -15.69 22.84 -44.63
C ALA A 13 -15.07 22.62 -43.24
N PRO A 14 -15.83 22.19 -42.21
CA PRO A 14 -15.23 21.76 -40.96
C PRO A 14 -14.54 20.42 -41.21
N THR A 15 -13.22 20.45 -41.35
CA THR A 15 -12.40 19.25 -41.21
C THR A 15 -12.57 18.76 -39.78
N SER A 16 -13.45 17.77 -39.63
CA SER A 16 -13.47 16.80 -38.54
C SER A 16 -12.06 16.24 -38.41
N SER A 17 -11.22 16.86 -37.58
CA SER A 17 -9.99 16.26 -37.10
C SER A 17 -10.41 15.10 -36.22
N ALA A 18 -10.48 13.92 -36.85
CA ALA A 18 -10.56 12.65 -36.15
C ALA A 18 -9.50 12.69 -35.05
N GLY A 19 -9.96 12.77 -33.80
CA GLY A 19 -9.12 12.93 -32.63
C GLY A 19 -8.06 11.84 -32.66
N ALA A 20 -6.81 12.26 -32.87
CA ALA A 20 -5.68 11.37 -32.73
C ALA A 20 -5.83 10.66 -31.37
N PRO A 21 -5.72 9.31 -31.32
CA PRO A 21 -5.80 8.60 -30.07
C PRO A 21 -4.81 9.25 -29.09
N PRO A 22 -5.20 9.48 -27.83
CA PRO A 22 -4.30 10.11 -26.86
C PRO A 22 -2.97 9.36 -26.87
N PRO A 23 -1.84 10.08 -26.90
CA PRO A 23 -0.53 9.46 -27.00
C PRO A 23 -0.41 8.40 -25.91
N ALA A 24 -0.03 7.19 -26.30
CA ALA A 24 0.19 6.10 -25.36
C ALA A 24 1.12 6.61 -24.25
N PRO A 25 0.75 6.43 -22.97
CA PRO A 25 1.55 6.95 -21.87
C PRO A 25 2.98 6.43 -22.03
N SER A 26 3.92 7.34 -22.21
CA SER A 26 5.32 6.97 -22.33
C SER A 26 5.69 6.17 -21.09
N ARG A 27 6.48 5.10 -21.25
CA ARG A 27 7.06 4.31 -20.15
C ARG A 27 8.10 5.13 -19.38
N ALA A 28 7.77 6.36 -18.99
CA ALA A 28 8.58 7.17 -18.11
C ALA A 28 8.75 6.37 -16.81
N LYS A 29 9.99 5.94 -16.55
CA LYS A 29 10.35 5.26 -15.30
C LYS A 29 9.90 6.17 -14.15
N ALA A 30 8.98 5.66 -13.33
CA ALA A 30 8.43 6.42 -12.22
C ALA A 30 9.57 6.99 -11.35
N PRO A 31 9.54 8.30 -11.04
CA PRO A 31 10.66 8.99 -10.42
C PRO A 31 10.87 8.46 -9.01
N ARG A 32 12.09 7.99 -8.80
CA ARG A 32 12.60 7.23 -7.67
C ARG A 32 12.77 8.20 -6.47
N LEU A 33 12.45 7.83 -5.21
CA LEU A 33 12.49 8.79 -4.07
C LEU A 33 13.88 9.44 -3.89
N PRO A 34 13.99 10.75 -3.61
CA PRO A 34 15.29 11.39 -3.45
C PRO A 34 16.01 10.87 -2.21
N TRP A 35 17.33 10.67 -2.32
CA TRP A 35 18.17 10.18 -1.22
C TRP A 35 18.14 11.04 0.03
N ARG A 36 17.79 12.32 -0.08
CA ARG A 36 17.63 13.22 1.06
C ARG A 36 16.40 12.90 1.92
N VAL A 37 15.39 12.28 1.34
CA VAL A 37 14.10 11.98 2.00
C VAL A 37 14.12 10.61 2.66
N VAL A 38 14.79 9.63 2.05
CA VAL A 38 14.77 8.23 2.51
C VAL A 38 15.30 8.06 3.96
N PRO A 39 16.46 8.62 4.35
CA PRO A 39 16.93 8.56 5.73
C PRO A 39 15.99 9.28 6.69
N GLY A 40 15.38 10.40 6.27
CA GLY A 40 14.41 11.13 7.09
C GLY A 40 13.16 10.30 7.41
N ILE A 41 12.66 9.53 6.44
CA ILE A 41 11.55 8.59 6.65
C ILE A 41 11.97 7.50 7.65
N ALA A 42 13.10 6.84 7.41
CA ALA A 42 13.55 5.72 8.24
C ALA A 42 13.88 6.16 9.68
N ALA A 43 14.67 7.22 9.84
CA ALA A 43 15.05 7.76 11.13
C ALA A 43 13.84 8.31 11.89
N GLY A 44 12.94 9.03 11.21
CA GLY A 44 11.73 9.54 11.85
C GLY A 44 10.81 8.41 12.35
N ALA A 45 10.62 7.36 11.55
CA ALA A 45 9.84 6.19 11.95
C ALA A 45 10.44 5.49 13.17
N LEU A 46 11.76 5.31 13.17
CA LEU A 46 12.49 4.73 14.29
C LEU A 46 12.37 5.59 15.55
N LEU A 47 12.60 6.90 15.45
CA LEU A 47 12.52 7.83 16.57
C LEU A 47 11.12 7.87 17.19
N ALA A 48 10.07 7.85 16.38
CA ALA A 48 8.70 7.79 16.88
C ALA A 48 8.40 6.47 17.61
N CYS A 49 8.88 5.34 17.07
CA CYS A 49 8.72 4.04 17.73
C CYS A 49 9.50 3.97 19.04
N LEU A 50 10.72 4.50 19.09
CA LEU A 50 11.54 4.59 20.31
C LEU A 50 10.90 5.53 21.34
N ALA A 51 10.35 6.67 20.90
CA ALA A 51 9.64 7.60 21.78
C ALA A 51 8.37 6.97 22.37
N ALA A 52 7.59 6.23 21.56
CA ALA A 52 6.43 5.50 22.04
C ALA A 52 6.83 4.39 23.02
N TRP A 53 7.90 3.65 22.73
CA TRP A 53 8.43 2.65 23.64
C TRP A 53 8.84 3.26 24.98
N ALA A 54 9.55 4.39 24.96
CA ALA A 54 10.01 5.08 26.17
C ALA A 54 8.86 5.70 26.98
N ALA A 55 7.84 6.27 26.32
CA ALA A 55 6.75 6.99 26.99
C ALA A 55 5.61 6.06 27.47
N ALA A 56 5.34 4.99 26.73
CA ALA A 56 4.10 4.21 26.84
C ALA A 56 4.34 2.69 26.81
N GLY A 57 5.60 2.25 26.77
CA GLY A 57 6.00 0.85 26.78
C GLY A 57 5.90 0.16 25.42
N PRO A 58 6.31 -1.13 25.34
CA PRO A 58 6.39 -1.87 24.09
C PRO A 58 5.03 -2.10 23.41
N LEU A 59 3.94 -2.16 24.18
CA LEU A 59 2.59 -2.37 23.66
C LEU A 59 2.07 -1.18 22.83
N ALA A 60 2.61 0.02 23.03
CA ALA A 60 2.24 1.22 22.26
C ALA A 60 2.90 1.29 20.88
N VAL A 61 3.99 0.53 20.66
CA VAL A 61 4.82 0.64 19.45
C VAL A 61 4.05 0.26 18.18
N PRO A 62 3.31 -0.86 18.10
CA PRO A 62 2.61 -1.22 16.87
C PRO A 62 1.51 -0.21 16.50
N ALA A 63 0.80 0.33 17.50
CA ALA A 63 -0.23 1.36 17.27
C ALA A 63 0.38 2.66 16.73
N THR A 64 1.47 3.14 17.35
CA THR A 64 2.21 4.32 16.88
C THR A 64 2.78 4.10 15.47
N ALA A 65 3.37 2.94 15.21
CA ALA A 65 3.88 2.56 13.89
C ALA A 65 2.74 2.54 12.85
N GLY A 66 1.57 2.00 13.20
CA GLY A 66 0.38 2.02 12.36
C GLY A 66 -0.05 3.42 11.97
N GLY A 67 -0.16 4.33 12.94
CA GLY A 67 -0.47 5.74 12.68
C GLY A 67 0.58 6.42 11.80
N MET A 68 1.86 6.19 12.10
CA MET A 68 2.97 6.80 11.36
C MET A 68 3.09 6.32 9.93
N VAL A 69 2.88 5.02 9.69
CA VAL A 69 2.84 4.40 8.36
C VAL A 69 1.73 5.04 7.51
N LEU A 70 0.57 5.31 8.08
CA LEU A 70 -0.51 6.03 7.38
C LEU A 70 -0.17 7.52 7.17
N GLY A 71 0.35 8.21 8.18
CA GLY A 71 0.71 9.62 8.08
C GLY A 71 1.74 9.88 6.97
N LEU A 72 2.82 9.08 6.94
CA LEU A 72 3.87 9.18 5.93
C LEU A 72 3.45 8.60 4.59
N GLY A 73 3.07 7.31 4.58
CA GLY A 73 2.77 6.57 3.36
C GLY A 73 1.49 7.06 2.68
N GLY A 74 0.46 7.42 3.45
CA GLY A 74 -0.77 7.99 2.91
C GLY A 74 -0.57 9.41 2.36
N THR A 75 0.34 10.19 2.93
CA THR A 75 0.72 11.49 2.34
C THR A 75 1.49 11.29 1.05
N LEU A 76 2.46 10.37 1.03
CA LEU A 76 3.28 10.05 -0.14
C LEU A 76 2.46 9.50 -1.31
N LEU A 77 1.51 8.60 -1.04
CA LEU A 77 0.72 7.92 -2.06
C LEU A 77 -0.63 8.59 -2.34
N GLY A 78 -0.90 9.74 -1.73
CA GLY A 78 -2.17 10.44 -1.86
C GLY A 78 -1.99 11.91 -1.50
N SER A 79 -2.38 12.29 -0.30
CA SER A 79 -2.19 13.65 0.23
C SER A 79 -2.33 13.64 1.74
N SER A 80 -1.81 14.68 2.41
CA SER A 80 -1.92 14.81 3.87
C SER A 80 -3.39 14.81 4.33
N GLY A 81 -4.27 15.50 3.62
CA GLY A 81 -5.70 15.52 3.95
C GLY A 81 -6.37 14.14 3.83
N ARG A 82 -5.92 13.31 2.88
CA ARG A 82 -6.41 11.94 2.74
C ARG A 82 -5.83 10.97 3.76
N ALA A 83 -4.55 11.11 4.09
CA ALA A 83 -3.94 10.37 5.20
C ALA A 83 -4.66 10.67 6.52
N ALA A 84 -4.95 11.96 6.78
CA ALA A 84 -5.73 12.37 7.95
C ALA A 84 -7.15 11.81 7.92
N ALA A 85 -7.86 11.90 6.79
CA ALA A 85 -9.20 11.33 6.64
C ALA A 85 -9.22 9.80 6.80
N GLY A 86 -8.22 9.10 6.26
CA GLY A 86 -8.04 7.66 6.46
C GLY A 86 -7.79 7.31 7.92
N GLY A 87 -6.99 8.10 8.63
CA GLY A 87 -6.71 7.87 10.04
C GLY A 87 -7.91 8.17 10.92
N ALA A 88 -8.66 9.23 10.62
CA ALA A 88 -9.93 9.54 11.26
C ALA A 88 -10.94 8.40 11.05
N LEU A 89 -11.00 7.81 9.84
CA LEU A 89 -11.85 6.66 9.56
C LEU A 89 -11.41 5.43 10.38
N VAL A 90 -10.11 5.12 10.46
CA VAL A 90 -9.60 4.01 11.30
C VAL A 90 -9.98 4.19 12.76
N LEU A 91 -9.81 5.41 13.29
CA LEU A 91 -10.21 5.75 14.66
C LEU A 91 -11.72 5.64 14.85
N ALA A 92 -12.52 6.16 13.93
CA ALA A 92 -13.98 6.11 13.99
C ALA A 92 -14.50 4.67 13.97
N LEU A 93 -13.96 3.80 13.10
CA LEU A 93 -14.33 2.38 13.06
C LEU A 93 -13.93 1.66 14.35
N SER A 94 -12.77 1.99 14.91
CA SER A 94 -12.30 1.41 16.19
C SER A 94 -13.18 1.85 17.36
N LEU A 95 -13.53 3.13 17.43
CA LEU A 95 -14.43 3.67 18.45
C LEU A 95 -15.85 3.10 18.31
N LEU A 96 -16.35 2.94 17.08
CA LEU A 96 -17.65 2.33 16.83
C LEU A 96 -17.69 0.88 17.30
N HIS A 97 -16.64 0.10 17.04
CA HIS A 97 -16.53 -1.27 17.54
C HIS A 97 -16.53 -1.33 19.08
N LEU A 98 -15.86 -0.40 19.75
CA LEU A 98 -15.85 -0.30 21.22
C LEU A 98 -17.21 0.13 21.78
N ALA A 99 -17.91 1.05 21.11
CA ALA A 99 -19.22 1.53 21.54
C ALA A 99 -20.34 0.51 21.29
N ALA A 100 -20.19 -0.35 20.27
CA ALA A 100 -21.16 -1.35 19.88
C ALA A 100 -20.46 -2.72 19.71
N PRO A 101 -20.20 -3.45 20.81
CA PRO A 101 -19.44 -4.71 20.77
C PRO A 101 -20.13 -5.82 19.97
N GLY A 102 -21.43 -5.69 19.68
CA GLY A 102 -22.17 -6.58 18.78
C GLY A 102 -21.82 -6.42 17.29
N ILE A 103 -21.06 -5.37 16.93
CA ILE A 103 -20.62 -5.13 15.56
C ILE A 103 -19.18 -5.62 15.40
N ASP A 104 -19.02 -6.68 14.62
CA ASP A 104 -17.72 -7.23 14.28
C ASP A 104 -16.85 -6.21 13.50
N LEU A 105 -15.66 -5.93 14.04
CA LEU A 105 -14.68 -5.03 13.43
C LEU A 105 -14.30 -5.47 12.01
N HIS A 106 -14.33 -6.78 11.71
CA HIS A 106 -14.04 -7.29 10.37
C HIS A 106 -15.07 -6.80 9.34
N ARG A 107 -16.35 -6.66 9.74
CA ARG A 107 -17.41 -6.13 8.87
C ARG A 107 -17.25 -4.63 8.69
N LEU A 108 -16.91 -3.91 9.75
CA LEU A 108 -16.63 -2.48 9.70
C LEU A 108 -15.41 -2.15 8.82
N ALA A 109 -14.40 -3.03 8.83
CA ALA A 109 -13.21 -2.88 8.02
C ALA A 109 -13.51 -2.92 6.51
N LEU A 110 -14.64 -3.48 6.06
CA LEU A 110 -15.06 -3.45 4.64
C LEU A 110 -15.36 -2.03 4.12
N ALA A 111 -15.56 -1.05 5.01
CA ALA A 111 -15.63 0.35 4.62
C ALA A 111 -14.31 0.87 4.03
N LEU A 112 -13.15 0.35 4.46
CA LEU A 112 -11.84 0.80 4.01
C LEU A 112 -11.52 0.38 2.55
N PRO A 113 -11.78 -0.86 2.09
CA PRO A 113 -11.70 -1.23 0.68
C PRO A 113 -12.57 -0.35 -0.22
N ALA A 114 -13.80 -0.02 0.20
CA ALA A 114 -14.68 0.86 -0.55
C ALA A 114 -14.13 2.28 -0.64
N ALA A 115 -13.65 2.84 0.47
CA ALA A 115 -12.99 4.15 0.50
C ALA A 115 -11.71 4.18 -0.37
N ALA A 116 -10.94 3.09 -0.36
CA ALA A 116 -9.75 2.92 -1.18
C ALA A 116 -10.08 2.89 -2.68
N GLY A 117 -11.11 2.16 -3.09
CA GLY A 117 -11.54 2.13 -4.48
C GLY A 117 -12.11 3.47 -4.95
N TRP A 118 -12.87 4.16 -4.10
CA TRP A 118 -13.33 5.50 -4.39
C TRP A 118 -12.18 6.52 -4.55
N GLU A 119 -11.17 6.48 -3.66
CA GLU A 119 -9.98 7.32 -3.80
C GLU A 119 -9.21 7.02 -5.08
N THR A 120 -9.09 5.74 -5.43
CA THR A 120 -8.43 5.28 -6.67
C THR A 120 -9.16 5.83 -7.90
N ALA A 121 -10.49 5.69 -7.94
CA ALA A 121 -11.30 6.17 -9.06
C ALA A 121 -11.20 7.68 -9.27
N GLN A 122 -11.30 8.44 -8.18
CA GLN A 122 -11.42 9.90 -8.25
C GLN A 122 -10.07 10.62 -8.32
N ARG A 123 -9.02 10.03 -7.74
CA ARG A 123 -7.75 10.74 -7.49
C ARG A 123 -6.49 9.91 -7.72
N GLY A 124 -6.59 8.60 -8.00
CA GLY A 124 -5.44 7.72 -8.19
C GLY A 124 -4.60 7.49 -6.92
N GLY A 125 -5.06 7.98 -5.77
CA GLY A 125 -4.36 7.89 -4.48
C GLY A 125 -4.54 6.54 -3.81
N ARG A 126 -3.67 6.23 -2.84
CA ARG A 126 -3.68 4.97 -2.07
C ARG A 126 -3.64 5.18 -0.56
N ALA A 127 -4.03 6.36 -0.06
CA ALA A 127 -4.02 6.66 1.37
C ALA A 127 -5.00 5.77 2.16
N PHE A 128 -6.19 5.50 1.64
CA PHE A 128 -7.13 4.58 2.29
C PHE A 128 -6.68 3.12 2.21
N THR A 129 -5.83 2.76 1.25
CA THR A 129 -5.17 1.44 1.25
C THR A 129 -4.09 1.37 2.34
N MET A 130 -3.35 2.46 2.58
CA MET A 130 -2.47 2.56 3.76
C MET A 130 -3.26 2.48 5.07
N ALA A 131 -4.49 2.99 5.09
CA ALA A 131 -5.36 2.92 6.28
C ALA A 131 -5.71 1.47 6.65
N LEU A 132 -5.79 0.54 5.69
CA LEU A 132 -5.94 -0.89 5.96
C LEU A 132 -4.71 -1.47 6.69
N MET A 133 -3.50 -1.16 6.23
CA MET A 133 -2.27 -1.60 6.92
C MET A 133 -2.21 -1.04 8.33
N SER A 134 -2.56 0.23 8.45
CA SER A 134 -2.60 1.01 9.69
C SER A 134 -3.59 0.41 10.70
N LEU A 135 -4.80 0.04 10.25
CA LEU A 135 -5.78 -0.68 11.07
C LEU A 135 -5.23 -2.04 11.53
N GLY A 136 -4.59 -2.79 10.64
CA GLY A 136 -4.00 -4.08 11.00
C GLY A 136 -2.96 -3.96 12.12
N LEU A 137 -2.12 -2.92 12.11
CA LEU A 137 -1.13 -2.67 13.17
C LEU A 137 -1.78 -2.20 14.49
N LEU A 138 -2.84 -1.41 14.41
CA LEU A 138 -3.63 -1.02 15.58
C LEU A 138 -4.31 -2.24 16.23
N VAL A 139 -4.93 -3.09 15.42
CA VAL A 139 -5.55 -4.35 15.87
C VAL A 139 -4.50 -5.30 16.44
N ALA A 140 -3.31 -5.37 15.85
CA ALA A 140 -2.19 -6.16 16.39
C ALA A 140 -1.78 -5.69 17.80
N ALA A 141 -1.73 -4.38 18.05
CA ALA A 141 -1.45 -3.84 19.38
C ALA A 141 -2.50 -4.29 20.41
N GLN A 142 -3.78 -4.24 20.03
CA GLN A 142 -4.88 -4.66 20.90
C GLN A 142 -4.85 -6.17 21.18
N HIS A 143 -4.54 -7.00 20.19
CA HIS A 143 -4.36 -8.44 20.37
C HIS A 143 -3.15 -8.77 21.25
N ALA A 144 -2.11 -7.93 21.23
CA ALA A 144 -0.97 -8.04 22.14
C ALA A 144 -1.29 -7.57 23.58
N GLY A 145 -2.52 -7.13 23.86
CA GLY A 145 -2.98 -6.73 25.20
C GLY A 145 -2.96 -5.23 25.45
N ALA A 146 -2.70 -4.38 24.45
CA ALA A 146 -2.79 -2.94 24.62
C ALA A 146 -4.25 -2.51 24.83
N ALA A 147 -4.55 -1.93 25.99
CA ALA A 147 -5.89 -1.38 26.27
C ALA A 147 -6.25 -0.29 25.25
N PRO A 148 -7.54 -0.13 24.88
CA PRO A 148 -7.96 0.90 23.91
C PRO A 148 -7.55 2.32 24.30
N GLY A 149 -7.54 2.64 25.60
CA GLY A 149 -7.09 3.92 26.14
C GLY A 149 -5.59 4.20 25.94
N LEU A 150 -4.79 3.18 25.62
CA LEU A 150 -3.39 3.31 25.22
C LEU A 150 -3.28 3.29 23.68
N ALA A 151 -3.88 2.29 23.04
CA ALA A 151 -3.71 2.02 21.62
C ALA A 151 -4.22 3.15 20.73
N LEU A 152 -5.41 3.72 21.01
CA LEU A 152 -6.00 4.77 20.16
C LEU A 152 -5.24 6.10 20.27
N PRO A 153 -4.84 6.58 21.47
CA PRO A 153 -3.99 7.77 21.57
C PRO A 153 -2.60 7.57 20.96
N SER A 154 -1.96 6.41 21.16
CA SER A 154 -0.67 6.10 20.53
C SER A 154 -0.76 6.10 19.00
N TYR A 155 -1.83 5.53 18.45
CA TYR A 155 -2.12 5.61 17.02
C TYR A 155 -2.29 7.05 16.54
N GLY A 156 -3.09 7.86 17.24
CA GLY A 156 -3.30 9.26 16.90
C GLY A 156 -2.00 10.07 16.94
N ALA A 157 -1.17 9.87 17.98
CA ALA A 157 0.14 10.50 18.09
C ALA A 157 1.07 10.09 16.94
N GLY A 158 1.11 8.80 16.60
CA GLY A 158 1.86 8.28 15.44
C GLY A 158 1.38 8.90 14.12
N LEU A 159 0.06 9.03 13.92
CA LEU A 159 -0.51 9.66 12.73
C LEU A 159 -0.09 11.13 12.62
N LEU A 160 -0.20 11.90 13.71
CA LEU A 160 0.22 13.30 13.73
C LEU A 160 1.72 13.45 13.49
N ALA A 161 2.54 12.61 14.12
CA ALA A 161 3.99 12.58 13.89
C ALA A 161 4.32 12.27 12.42
N GLY A 162 3.64 11.28 11.83
CA GLY A 162 3.81 10.91 10.43
C GLY A 162 3.40 12.02 9.46
N LEU A 163 2.28 12.70 9.72
CA LEU A 163 1.83 13.86 8.94
C LEU A 163 2.80 15.04 9.06
N GLY A 164 3.26 15.33 10.28
CA GLY A 164 4.24 16.38 10.56
C GLY A 164 5.57 16.12 9.83
N LEU A 165 6.08 14.89 9.93
CA LEU A 165 7.29 14.49 9.22
C LEU A 165 7.11 14.52 7.70
N ALA A 166 5.96 14.08 7.18
CA ALA A 166 5.66 14.16 5.76
C ALA A 166 5.67 15.62 5.25
N ARG A 167 5.21 16.57 6.08
CA ARG A 167 5.26 18.01 5.79
C ARG A 167 6.69 18.53 5.77
N VAL A 168 7.51 18.18 6.77
CA VAL A 168 8.93 18.58 6.86
C VAL A 168 9.72 18.04 5.66
N LEU A 169 9.48 16.79 5.28
CA LEU A 169 10.15 16.15 4.14
C LEU A 169 9.57 16.55 2.78
N GLY A 170 8.53 17.40 2.76
CA GLY A 170 7.90 17.87 1.52
C GLY A 170 7.21 16.78 0.70
N LEU A 171 6.79 15.67 1.32
CA LEU A 171 6.16 14.53 0.61
C LEU A 171 4.85 14.93 -0.08
N ALA A 172 4.11 15.89 0.49
CA ALA A 172 2.88 16.41 -0.10
C ALA A 172 3.10 17.17 -1.42
N ARG A 173 4.34 17.54 -1.75
CA ARG A 173 4.68 18.21 -3.02
C ARG A 173 4.98 17.22 -4.15
N MET A 174 4.97 15.92 -3.86
CA MET A 174 5.17 14.92 -4.91
C MET A 174 3.98 14.89 -5.86
N PRO A 175 4.23 14.68 -7.16
CA PRO A 175 3.16 14.67 -8.16
C PRO A 175 2.14 13.59 -7.82
N ALA A 176 0.88 14.00 -7.73
CA ALA A 176 -0.23 13.08 -7.55
C ALA A 176 -0.35 12.15 -8.76
N ARG A 177 -0.76 10.91 -8.51
CA ARG A 177 -1.12 10.00 -9.59
C ARG A 177 -2.42 10.48 -10.27
N PRO A 178 -2.57 10.30 -11.58
CA PRO A 178 -3.81 10.62 -12.25
C PRO A 178 -4.95 9.71 -11.76
N PRO A 179 -6.20 10.19 -11.76
CA PRO A 179 -7.38 9.35 -11.51
C PRO A 179 -7.42 8.13 -12.45
N GLU A 180 -7.77 6.96 -11.92
CA GLU A 180 -7.83 5.70 -12.70
C GLU A 180 -9.25 5.39 -13.21
N GLY A 181 -10.25 6.18 -12.81
CA GLY A 181 -11.65 6.03 -13.24
C GLY A 181 -12.46 4.99 -12.45
N PRO A 182 -13.79 4.96 -12.63
CA PRO A 182 -14.71 4.18 -11.80
C PRO A 182 -14.49 2.67 -11.91
N ALA A 183 -14.19 2.15 -13.11
CA ALA A 183 -13.93 0.73 -13.31
C ALA A 183 -12.69 0.26 -12.54
N ALA A 184 -11.61 1.04 -12.54
CA ALA A 184 -10.40 0.75 -11.77
C ALA A 184 -10.65 0.83 -10.26
N GLY A 185 -11.45 1.80 -9.81
CA GLY A 185 -11.86 1.92 -8.40
C GLY A 185 -12.72 0.75 -7.92
N LEU A 186 -13.68 0.30 -8.72
CA LEU A 186 -14.48 -0.89 -8.42
C LEU A 186 -13.58 -2.13 -8.35
N ARG A 187 -12.69 -2.29 -9.32
CA ARG A 187 -11.72 -3.38 -9.33
C ARG A 187 -10.81 -3.37 -8.10
N HIS A 188 -10.37 -2.18 -7.65
CA HIS A 188 -9.60 -2.03 -6.41
C HIS A 188 -10.39 -2.45 -5.17
N THR A 189 -11.65 -2.00 -5.11
CA THR A 189 -12.57 -2.33 -4.01
C THR A 189 -12.76 -3.83 -3.90
N LEU A 190 -13.05 -4.50 -5.02
CA LEU A 190 -13.26 -5.94 -5.06
C LEU A 190 -11.98 -6.70 -4.74
N PHE A 191 -10.84 -6.26 -5.29
CA PHE A 191 -9.54 -6.87 -5.02
C PHE A 191 -9.22 -6.83 -3.52
N LEU A 192 -9.29 -5.65 -2.91
CA LEU A 192 -9.02 -5.48 -1.48
C LEU A 192 -10.08 -6.16 -0.62
N GLY A 193 -11.36 -6.02 -0.93
CA GLY A 193 -12.47 -6.57 -0.13
C GLY A 193 -12.45 -8.09 -0.11
N LEU A 194 -12.43 -8.73 -1.28
CA LEU A 194 -12.40 -10.19 -1.39
C LEU A 194 -11.09 -10.75 -0.84
N GLY A 195 -9.96 -10.13 -1.17
CA GLY A 195 -8.67 -10.63 -0.70
C GLY A 195 -8.43 -10.42 0.77
N LEU A 196 -8.91 -9.32 1.37
CA LEU A 196 -8.85 -9.14 2.81
C LEU A 196 -9.75 -10.15 3.53
N ALA A 197 -10.97 -10.39 3.03
CA ALA A 197 -11.86 -11.39 3.61
C ALA A 197 -11.24 -12.80 3.56
N LEU A 198 -10.66 -13.19 2.43
CA LEU A 198 -9.96 -14.47 2.28
C LEU A 198 -8.70 -14.54 3.15
N ALA A 199 -7.93 -13.46 3.21
CA ALA A 199 -6.73 -13.38 4.04
C ALA A 199 -7.05 -13.53 5.53
N VAL A 200 -8.10 -12.86 6.00
CA VAL A 200 -8.60 -12.99 7.38
C VAL A 200 -9.13 -14.39 7.65
N ALA A 201 -9.89 -14.98 6.72
CA ALA A 201 -10.41 -16.34 6.87
C ALA A 201 -9.28 -17.38 6.96
N LEU A 202 -8.26 -17.28 6.09
CA LEU A 202 -7.08 -18.13 6.14
C LEU A 202 -6.30 -17.91 7.44
N ALA A 203 -6.11 -16.66 7.85
CA ALA A 203 -5.43 -16.34 9.10
C ALA A 203 -6.13 -16.94 10.32
N GLY A 204 -7.46 -16.88 10.36
CA GLY A 204 -8.29 -17.51 11.39
C GLY A 204 -8.23 -19.03 11.37
N HIS A 205 -8.13 -19.65 10.20
CA HIS A 205 -7.98 -21.11 10.07
C HIS A 205 -6.61 -21.60 10.57
N LEU A 206 -5.54 -20.85 10.30
CA LEU A 206 -4.19 -21.19 10.74
C LEU A 206 -3.99 -21.08 12.26
N GLN A 207 -4.87 -20.39 12.98
CA GLN A 207 -4.85 -20.19 14.44
C GLN A 207 -3.48 -19.77 15.02
N ASN A 208 -2.63 -19.15 14.20
CA ASN A 208 -1.29 -18.74 14.56
C ASN A 208 -1.24 -17.21 14.75
N ALA A 209 -0.61 -16.74 15.84
CA ALA A 209 -0.44 -15.32 16.12
C ALA A 209 0.29 -14.55 14.99
N HIS A 210 1.11 -15.26 14.22
CA HIS A 210 1.86 -14.68 13.09
C HIS A 210 1.04 -14.54 11.81
N SER A 211 -0.17 -15.11 11.74
CA SER A 211 -1.02 -15.06 10.53
C SER A 211 -1.42 -13.65 10.10
N ILE A 212 -1.31 -12.66 10.98
CA ILE A 212 -1.53 -11.24 10.64
C ILE A 212 -0.59 -10.72 9.54
N TRP A 213 0.57 -11.35 9.36
CA TRP A 213 1.48 -11.03 8.27
C TRP A 213 0.90 -11.35 6.89
N LEU A 214 0.07 -12.38 6.77
CA LEU A 214 -0.63 -12.69 5.52
C LEU A 214 -1.51 -11.51 5.10
N VAL A 215 -2.25 -10.93 6.06
CA VAL A 215 -3.07 -9.74 5.84
C VAL A 215 -2.20 -8.54 5.44
N GLN A 216 -1.10 -8.29 6.14
CA GLN A 216 -0.22 -7.14 5.85
C GLN A 216 0.46 -7.26 4.48
N PHE A 217 0.98 -8.43 4.12
CA PHE A 217 1.56 -8.67 2.80
C PHE A 217 0.52 -8.53 1.68
N PHE A 218 -0.71 -8.99 1.92
CA PHE A 218 -1.79 -8.80 0.96
C PHE A 218 -2.15 -7.31 0.80
N VAL A 219 -2.24 -6.53 1.88
CA VAL A 219 -2.57 -5.09 1.75
C VAL A 219 -1.43 -4.32 1.07
N LEU A 220 -0.16 -4.66 1.33
CA LEU A 220 1.00 -4.09 0.62
C LEU A 220 0.87 -4.22 -0.91
N ARG A 221 0.24 -5.31 -1.38
CA ARG A 221 -0.06 -5.50 -2.80
C ARG A 221 -0.99 -4.42 -3.36
N GLY A 222 -1.99 -4.01 -2.58
CA GLY A 222 -2.98 -3.01 -2.96
C GLY A 222 -2.42 -1.59 -3.12
N LEU A 223 -1.21 -1.32 -2.63
CA LEU A 223 -0.60 0.02 -2.71
C LEU A 223 -0.04 0.37 -4.09
N ALA A 224 0.13 -0.64 -4.94
CA ALA A 224 0.85 -0.50 -6.17
C ALA A 224 -0.16 -0.18 -7.33
N PRO A 225 0.10 0.82 -8.19
CA PRO A 225 -0.81 1.22 -9.28
C PRO A 225 -0.70 0.28 -10.50
N GLY A 226 -1.81 -0.02 -11.19
CA GLY A 226 -1.81 -0.91 -12.37
C GLY A 226 -1.54 -2.40 -12.07
N HIS A 227 -1.41 -2.73 -10.80
CA HIS A 227 -0.99 -4.03 -10.30
C HIS A 227 -2.11 -5.09 -10.22
N MET A 228 -3.33 -4.69 -10.54
CA MET A 228 -4.42 -5.64 -10.63
C MET A 228 -4.32 -6.51 -11.89
N ALA A 229 -3.58 -6.06 -12.91
CA ALA A 229 -3.30 -6.86 -14.09
C ALA A 229 -2.37 -8.03 -13.75
N ARG A 230 -2.70 -9.23 -14.24
CA ARG A 230 -1.99 -10.49 -13.96
C ARG A 230 -0.46 -10.39 -14.08
N ALA A 231 0.07 -9.80 -15.15
CA ALA A 231 1.52 -9.66 -15.36
C ALA A 231 2.23 -8.95 -14.19
N SER A 232 1.54 -7.99 -13.62
CA SER A 232 2.03 -7.15 -12.55
C SER A 232 1.94 -7.85 -11.19
N ALA A 233 0.93 -8.70 -10.99
CA ALA A 233 0.81 -9.60 -9.83
C ALA A 233 1.92 -10.65 -9.81
N LEU A 234 2.26 -11.19 -10.98
CA LEU A 234 3.40 -12.10 -11.13
C LEU A 234 4.73 -11.44 -10.77
N GLN A 235 5.00 -10.22 -11.26
CA GLN A 235 6.24 -9.50 -10.90
C GLN A 235 6.34 -9.21 -9.40
N PHE A 236 5.21 -8.88 -8.75
CA PHE A 236 5.18 -8.71 -7.30
C PHE A 236 5.49 -10.02 -6.58
N ALA A 237 4.82 -11.12 -6.96
CA ALA A 237 5.03 -12.44 -6.38
C ALA A 237 6.48 -12.89 -6.57
N LEU A 238 7.07 -12.70 -7.75
CA LEU A 238 8.49 -12.96 -8.00
C LEU A 238 9.40 -12.16 -7.07
N GLY A 239 9.09 -10.88 -6.85
CA GLY A 239 9.82 -10.04 -5.91
C GLY A 239 9.72 -10.56 -4.47
N VAL A 240 8.52 -10.89 -4.00
CA VAL A 240 8.30 -11.45 -2.65
C VAL A 240 9.02 -12.79 -2.48
N LEU A 241 8.94 -13.68 -3.47
CA LEU A 241 9.63 -14.97 -3.46
C LEU A 241 11.15 -14.77 -3.43
N ALA A 242 11.68 -13.89 -4.28
CA ALA A 242 13.11 -13.57 -4.29
C ALA A 242 13.58 -12.96 -2.96
N GLY A 243 12.77 -12.06 -2.37
CA GLY A 243 13.08 -11.47 -1.07
C GLY A 243 13.01 -12.47 0.07
N THR A 244 12.04 -13.39 0.03
CA THR A 244 11.91 -14.49 1.01
C THR A 244 13.11 -15.44 0.91
N ALA A 245 13.46 -15.86 -0.31
CA ALA A 245 14.62 -16.71 -0.54
C ALA A 245 15.91 -16.02 -0.08
N ALA A 246 16.10 -14.73 -0.40
CA ALA A 246 17.26 -13.97 0.05
C ALA A 246 17.33 -13.87 1.58
N ALA A 247 16.21 -13.59 2.26
CA ALA A 247 16.16 -13.56 3.72
C ALA A 247 16.52 -14.92 4.33
N LEU A 248 15.98 -16.02 3.81
CA LEU A 248 16.31 -17.38 4.27
C LEU A 248 17.79 -17.73 4.04
N VAL A 249 18.37 -17.32 2.91
CA VAL A 249 19.82 -17.49 2.67
C VAL A 249 20.65 -16.71 3.68
N ILE A 250 20.26 -15.47 3.99
CA ILE A 250 20.94 -14.63 5.01
C ILE A 250 20.84 -15.28 6.41
N GLU A 251 19.66 -15.76 6.78
CA GLU A 251 19.42 -16.48 8.04
C GLU A 251 20.27 -17.76 8.15
N THR A 252 20.20 -18.62 7.12
CA THR A 252 20.94 -19.89 7.09
C THR A 252 22.46 -19.71 7.02
N ALA A 253 22.94 -18.59 6.47
CA ALA A 253 24.35 -18.21 6.50
C ALA A 253 24.82 -17.70 7.87
N GLY A 254 23.95 -17.64 8.88
CA GLY A 254 24.26 -17.12 10.21
C GLY A 254 24.35 -15.59 10.28
N LEU A 255 23.93 -14.89 9.21
CA LEU A 255 23.97 -13.42 9.13
C LEU A 255 22.65 -12.76 9.55
N GLY A 256 21.62 -13.53 9.89
CA GLY A 256 20.34 -13.03 10.41
C GLY A 256 20.40 -12.52 11.85
N LEU A 257 21.44 -12.90 12.60
CA LEU A 257 21.60 -12.50 14.00
C LEU A 257 22.14 -11.06 14.15
N PRO A 258 21.82 -10.35 15.24
CA PRO A 258 22.42 -9.07 15.56
C PRO A 258 23.96 -9.17 15.68
N PRO A 259 24.72 -8.15 15.24
CA PRO A 259 24.25 -6.88 14.65
C PRO A 259 23.99 -6.95 13.13
N TRP A 260 24.46 -8.00 12.45
CA TRP A 260 24.48 -8.07 10.98
C TRP A 260 23.08 -8.13 10.36
N GLY A 261 22.17 -8.91 10.93
CA GLY A 261 20.79 -9.01 10.44
C GLY A 261 20.08 -7.67 10.46
N ILE A 262 20.26 -6.90 11.53
CA ILE A 262 19.68 -5.55 11.67
C ILE A 262 20.25 -4.61 10.60
N LEU A 263 21.58 -4.62 10.40
CA LEU A 263 22.22 -3.76 9.39
C LEU A 263 21.75 -4.09 7.97
N LEU A 264 21.68 -5.38 7.63
CA LEU A 264 21.19 -5.85 6.32
C LEU A 264 19.72 -5.49 6.13
N ALA A 265 18.90 -5.63 7.17
CA ALA A 265 17.49 -5.29 7.09
C ALA A 265 17.25 -3.78 6.94
N LEU A 266 18.02 -2.94 7.64
CA LEU A 266 17.99 -1.49 7.46
C LEU A 266 18.46 -1.08 6.06
N ALA A 267 19.53 -1.70 5.56
CA ALA A 267 20.00 -1.46 4.20
C ALA A 267 18.93 -1.82 3.15
N ALA A 268 18.29 -2.99 3.32
CA ALA A 268 17.19 -3.43 2.46
C ALA A 268 15.98 -2.49 2.57
N LEU A 269 15.63 -2.03 3.78
CA LEU A 269 14.55 -1.07 4.00
C LEU A 269 14.83 0.24 3.26
N VAL A 270 16.02 0.81 3.44
CA VAL A 270 16.45 2.06 2.78
C VAL A 270 16.45 1.92 1.26
N ALA A 271 17.01 0.82 0.73
CA ALA A 271 17.02 0.54 -0.70
C ALA A 271 15.62 0.28 -1.27
N GLY A 272 14.75 -0.37 -0.52
CA GLY A 272 13.35 -0.56 -0.87
C GLY A 272 12.57 0.75 -0.86
N LEU A 273 12.74 1.60 0.17
CA LEU A 273 12.10 2.91 0.26
C LEU A 273 12.51 3.77 -0.94
N ARG A 274 13.81 3.77 -1.25
CA ARG A 274 14.38 4.43 -2.44
C ARG A 274 13.67 3.99 -3.73
N SER A 275 13.29 2.73 -3.82
CA SER A 275 12.67 2.10 -5.00
C SER A 275 11.14 2.10 -5.00
N LEU A 276 10.45 2.52 -3.93
CA LEU A 276 8.98 2.57 -3.84
C LEU A 276 8.24 3.10 -5.09
N PRO A 277 8.73 4.14 -5.78
CA PRO A 277 8.08 4.60 -7.01
C PRO A 277 8.34 3.71 -8.22
N ALA A 278 9.48 3.01 -8.27
CA ALA A 278 9.97 2.23 -9.41
C ALA A 278 9.19 0.93 -9.67
N GLY A 279 8.29 0.53 -8.78
CA GLY A 279 7.46 -0.67 -8.92
C GLY A 279 8.21 -1.99 -8.65
N PRO A 280 7.56 -3.15 -8.89
CA PRO A 280 8.16 -4.47 -8.77
C PRO A 280 9.14 -4.79 -9.91
N PRO A 281 9.97 -5.84 -9.77
CA PRO A 281 10.03 -6.78 -8.63
C PRO A 281 10.92 -6.31 -7.48
N LEU A 282 11.74 -5.27 -7.68
CA LEU A 282 12.80 -4.92 -6.74
C LEU A 282 12.27 -4.38 -5.40
N THR A 283 11.31 -3.46 -5.44
CA THR A 283 10.69 -2.88 -4.24
C THR A 283 10.11 -3.94 -3.29
N PRO A 284 9.23 -4.85 -3.74
CA PRO A 284 8.70 -5.89 -2.86
C PRO A 284 9.78 -6.87 -2.40
N ALA A 285 10.80 -7.17 -3.20
CA ALA A 285 11.89 -8.03 -2.75
C ALA A 285 12.65 -7.42 -1.56
N LEU A 286 13.10 -6.16 -1.70
CA LEU A 286 13.86 -5.47 -0.67
C LEU A 286 13.02 -5.21 0.59
N MET A 287 11.74 -4.85 0.43
CA MET A 287 10.81 -4.70 1.55
C MET A 287 10.58 -6.03 2.27
N THR A 288 10.48 -7.14 1.54
CA THR A 288 10.31 -8.49 2.12
C THR A 288 11.55 -8.90 2.91
N VAL A 289 12.75 -8.69 2.35
CA VAL A 289 14.02 -8.95 3.08
C VAL A 289 14.07 -8.14 4.37
N ALA A 290 13.85 -6.83 4.29
CA ALA A 290 13.86 -5.96 5.45
C ALA A 290 12.86 -6.41 6.51
N LEU A 291 11.65 -6.77 6.08
CA LEU A 291 10.58 -7.17 6.97
C LEU A 291 10.91 -8.49 7.66
N LEU A 292 11.31 -9.52 6.91
CA LEU A 292 11.64 -10.82 7.48
C LEU A 292 12.78 -10.71 8.50
N LEU A 293 13.89 -10.07 8.13
CA LEU A 293 15.05 -9.93 9.02
C LEU A 293 14.78 -9.05 10.26
N LEU A 294 13.97 -7.98 10.15
CA LEU A 294 13.65 -7.14 11.31
C LEU A 294 12.65 -7.78 12.25
N THR A 295 11.74 -8.59 11.71
CA THR A 295 10.56 -8.99 12.46
C THR A 295 10.62 -10.46 12.87
N ALA A 296 11.40 -11.31 12.20
CA ALA A 296 11.56 -12.73 12.49
C ALA A 296 12.95 -13.01 13.09
N PRO A 297 13.10 -12.96 14.42
CA PRO A 297 14.40 -13.16 15.07
C PRO A 297 14.85 -14.63 15.10
N THR A 298 14.06 -15.56 14.52
CA THR A 298 14.35 -16.99 14.48
C THR A 298 14.08 -17.55 13.08
N PRO A 299 14.80 -18.62 12.68
CA PRO A 299 14.56 -19.30 11.40
C PRO A 299 13.12 -19.80 11.25
N ASP A 300 12.51 -20.33 12.31
CA ASP A 300 11.12 -20.81 12.29
C ASP A 300 10.12 -19.67 12.03
N ALA A 301 10.35 -18.51 12.65
CA ALA A 301 9.53 -17.33 12.40
C ALA A 301 9.71 -16.79 10.97
N ALA A 302 10.92 -16.93 10.41
CA ALA A 302 11.22 -16.53 9.04
C ALA A 302 10.56 -17.46 8.03
N LEU A 303 10.58 -18.77 8.27
CA LEU A 303 9.88 -19.78 7.47
C LEU A 303 8.37 -19.53 7.45
N PHE A 304 7.74 -19.38 8.61
CA PHE A 304 6.30 -19.12 8.70
C PHE A 304 5.90 -17.83 7.95
N ARG A 305 6.70 -16.77 8.06
CA ARG A 305 6.41 -15.51 7.34
C ARG A 305 6.68 -15.62 5.86
N GLY A 306 7.65 -16.45 5.46
CA GLY A 306 7.84 -16.86 4.08
C GLY A 306 6.60 -17.56 3.52
N GLU A 307 6.03 -18.51 4.26
CA GLU A 307 4.77 -19.18 3.91
C GLU A 307 3.62 -18.17 3.79
N ALA A 308 3.47 -17.28 4.77
CA ALA A 308 2.45 -16.23 4.73
C ALA A 308 2.61 -15.30 3.50
N ALA A 309 3.86 -14.96 3.14
CA ALA A 309 4.17 -14.15 1.97
C ALA A 309 3.88 -14.88 0.65
N ILE A 310 4.13 -16.20 0.60
CA ILE A 310 3.78 -17.08 -0.53
C ILE A 310 2.26 -17.18 -0.67
N MET A 311 1.53 -17.43 0.42
CA MET A 311 0.07 -17.51 0.42
C MET A 311 -0.56 -16.19 -0.03
N ALA A 312 -0.10 -15.06 0.51
CA ALA A 312 -0.55 -13.73 0.09
C ALA A 312 -0.28 -13.46 -1.40
N SER A 313 0.87 -13.92 -1.91
CA SER A 313 1.22 -13.81 -3.34
C SER A 313 0.32 -14.67 -4.22
N GLY A 314 0.05 -15.91 -3.82
CA GLY A 314 -0.87 -16.82 -4.51
C GLY A 314 -2.29 -16.25 -4.56
N LEU A 315 -2.78 -15.74 -3.43
CA LEU A 315 -4.08 -15.07 -3.33
C LEU A 315 -4.17 -13.85 -4.25
N ALA A 316 -3.12 -13.02 -4.27
CA ALA A 316 -3.04 -11.87 -5.15
C ALA A 316 -3.08 -12.26 -6.64
N ILE A 317 -2.38 -13.32 -7.05
CA ILE A 317 -2.40 -13.83 -8.44
C ILE A 317 -3.78 -14.36 -8.80
N LEU A 318 -4.39 -15.14 -7.91
CA LEU A 318 -5.72 -15.72 -8.12
C LEU A 318 -6.76 -14.62 -8.33
N LEU A 319 -6.83 -13.65 -7.41
CA LEU A 319 -7.77 -12.54 -7.50
C LEU A 319 -7.51 -11.65 -8.71
N ALA A 320 -6.25 -11.34 -9.03
CA ALA A 320 -5.90 -10.60 -10.23
C ALA A 320 -6.43 -11.31 -11.49
N THR A 321 -6.29 -12.64 -11.55
CA THR A 321 -6.74 -13.46 -12.67
C THR A 321 -8.27 -13.50 -12.78
N VAL A 322 -8.97 -13.72 -11.66
CA VAL A 322 -10.44 -13.73 -11.62
C VAL A 322 -11.01 -12.37 -12.03
N LEU A 323 -10.46 -11.27 -11.51
CA LEU A 323 -10.91 -9.93 -11.88
C LEU A 323 -10.57 -9.60 -13.34
N ASP A 324 -9.42 -10.01 -13.87
CA ASP A 324 -9.10 -9.86 -15.30
C ASP A 324 -10.12 -10.58 -16.19
N LEU A 325 -10.62 -11.76 -15.77
CA LEU A 325 -11.65 -12.49 -16.50
C LEU A 325 -13.03 -11.80 -16.41
N LEU A 326 -13.39 -11.29 -15.24
CA LEU A 326 -14.68 -10.62 -15.02
C LEU A 326 -14.80 -9.28 -15.74
N PHE A 327 -13.70 -8.51 -15.79
CA PHE A 327 -13.66 -7.18 -16.40
C PHE A 327 -13.15 -7.19 -17.85
N ARG A 328 -12.97 -8.37 -18.46
CA ARG A 328 -12.54 -8.48 -19.86
C ARG A 328 -13.63 -7.87 -20.76
N PRO A 329 -13.32 -6.88 -21.63
CA PRO A 329 -14.31 -6.32 -22.52
C PRO A 329 -14.85 -7.42 -23.45
N ARG A 330 -16.12 -7.78 -23.26
CA ARG A 330 -16.88 -8.67 -24.15
C ARG A 330 -17.12 -7.91 -25.46
N GLY A 331 -16.14 -7.92 -26.36
CA GLY A 331 -16.25 -7.16 -27.61
C GLY A 331 -15.01 -7.10 -28.50
N ALA A 332 -13.82 -7.48 -28.02
CA ALA A 332 -12.68 -7.70 -28.90
C ALA A 332 -12.81 -9.06 -29.62
N GLY A 333 -13.86 -9.16 -30.44
CA GLY A 333 -13.95 -10.18 -31.48
C GLY A 333 -12.68 -10.16 -32.30
N HIS A 334 -12.12 -11.34 -32.51
CA HIS A 334 -11.00 -11.53 -33.41
C HIS A 334 -11.44 -11.09 -34.80
N GLY A 335 -11.10 -9.86 -35.19
CA GLY A 335 -10.90 -9.51 -36.59
C GLY A 335 -9.62 -10.22 -37.03
N ARG A 336 -9.76 -11.48 -37.42
CA ARG A 336 -8.82 -12.13 -38.33
C ARG A 336 -9.26 -11.85 -39.75
#